data_AF-A0A1G1R400-F1
#
_entry.id   AF-A0A1G1R400-F1
#
_cell.length_a   1.000
_cell.length_b   1.000
_cell.length_c   1.000
_cell.angle_alpha   90.00
_cell.angle_beta   90.00
_cell.angle_gamma   90.00
#
_symmetry.space_group_name_H-M   'P 1'
#
loop_
_entity.id
_entity.type
_entity.pdbx_description
1 polymer ?
#
loop_
_entity_poly.entity_id
_entity_poly.type
_entity_poly.pdbx_seq_one_letter_code
_entity_poly.pdbx_strand_id
1 'polypeptide(L)'
;MIEKEKPAEFIQQKQVEDSIKQEVEQTLSDRAIRYLQVKPHWIVPYTHFSAASAECSLLFRDGHFYGCIAITQAVAEALVRFLCKTNFKKHDKVFEKNVERLSRRGFISNKLKESFLEIWEMRNDYHHLNPNVATDRQTLEELARKKTCLLPKIESEIFHAAAGVDGKIILGQPKYWKANGNQAKVFLRLNT
;
A
#
# COMPACT_ATOMS: atom_id res chain seq x y z
N MET A 1 33.23 11.26 26.69
CA MET A 1 32.76 10.12 27.51
C MET A 1 31.98 9.21 26.58
N ILE A 2 32.50 8.02 26.30
CA ILE A 2 31.78 6.98 25.56
C ILE A 2 30.99 6.22 26.62
N GLU A 3 29.65 6.30 26.59
CA GLU A 3 28.82 5.37 27.35
C GLU A 3 29.16 3.97 26.86
N LYS A 4 29.87 3.19 27.69
CA LYS A 4 30.02 1.76 27.45
C LYS A 4 28.62 1.18 27.62
N GLU A 5 28.01 0.72 26.53
CA GLU A 5 26.84 -0.17 26.57
C GLU A 5 27.07 -1.20 27.68
N LYS A 6 26.12 -1.31 28.61
CA LYS A 6 26.27 -2.22 29.73
C LYS A 6 26.33 -3.63 29.14
N PRO A 7 27.28 -4.50 29.54
CA PRO A 7 27.45 -5.83 28.95
C PRO A 7 26.15 -6.66 28.83
N ALA A 8 25.18 -6.43 29.72
CA ALA A 8 23.85 -7.04 29.68
C ALA A 8 22.99 -6.58 28.49
N GLU A 9 23.02 -5.30 28.12
CA GLU A 9 22.25 -4.74 26.99
C GLU A 9 22.77 -5.29 25.67
N PHE A 10 24.10 -5.36 25.52
CA PHE A 10 24.74 -5.96 24.34
C PHE A 10 24.40 -7.45 24.18
N ILE A 11 24.44 -8.23 25.27
CA ILE A 11 24.06 -9.65 25.24
C ILE A 11 22.59 -9.81 24.86
N GLN A 12 21.70 -8.98 25.45
CA GLN A 12 20.28 -9.01 25.16
C GLN A 12 20.00 -8.68 23.69
N GLN A 13 20.66 -7.66 23.13
CA GLN A 13 20.53 -7.32 21.73
C GLN A 13 20.92 -8.49 20.82
N LYS A 14 22.03 -9.18 21.11
CA LYS A 14 22.46 -10.34 20.30
C LYS A 14 21.47 -11.49 20.34
N GLN A 15 20.90 -11.78 21.51
CA GLN A 15 19.86 -12.80 21.65
C GLN A 15 18.60 -12.46 20.83
N VAL A 16 18.19 -11.18 20.83
CA VAL A 16 17.05 -10.73 20.03
C VAL A 16 17.36 -10.81 18.53
N GLU A 17 18.55 -10.38 18.10
CA GLU A 17 18.99 -10.48 16.70
C GLU A 17 18.98 -11.93 16.19
N ASP A 18 19.51 -12.87 16.98
CA ASP A 18 19.54 -14.29 16.64
C ASP A 18 18.12 -14.87 16.57
N SER A 19 17.23 -14.49 17.49
CA SER A 19 15.83 -14.91 17.47
C SER A 19 15.09 -14.39 16.23
N ILE A 20 15.29 -13.12 15.86
CA ILE A 20 14.70 -12.52 14.65
C ILE A 20 15.23 -13.22 13.41
N LYS A 21 16.54 -13.52 13.35
CA LYS A 21 17.15 -14.23 12.23
C LYS A 21 16.52 -15.60 12.03
N GLN A 22 16.36 -16.38 13.09
CA GLN A 22 15.72 -17.69 13.03
C GLN A 22 14.26 -17.60 12.56
N GLU A 23 13.49 -16.62 13.04
CA GLU A 23 12.10 -16.40 12.60
C GLU A 23 12.02 -16.08 11.09
N VAL A 24 12.90 -15.20 10.61
CA VAL A 24 12.97 -14.85 9.18
C VAL A 24 13.34 -16.07 8.33
N GLU A 25 14.34 -16.83 8.75
CA GLU A 25 14.77 -18.04 8.03
C GLU A 25 13.66 -19.10 7.98
N GLN A 26 12.94 -19.31 9.08
CA GLN A 26 11.82 -20.26 9.15
C GLN A 26 10.61 -19.83 8.32
N THR A 27 10.37 -18.53 8.17
CA THR A 27 9.20 -17.99 7.45
C THR A 27 9.50 -17.50 6.04
N LEU A 28 10.74 -17.66 5.55
CA LEU A 28 11.21 -17.11 4.28
C LEU A 28 10.33 -17.57 3.09
N SER A 29 10.00 -18.86 3.03
CA SER A 29 9.15 -19.42 1.96
C SER A 29 7.77 -18.79 1.96
N ASP A 30 7.12 -18.69 3.12
CA ASP A 30 5.79 -18.10 3.24
C ASP A 30 5.79 -16.60 2.93
N ARG A 31 6.85 -15.89 3.31
CA ARG A 31 7.05 -14.47 2.96
C ARG A 31 7.14 -14.31 1.45
N ALA A 32 7.95 -15.13 0.76
CA ALA A 32 8.07 -15.09 -0.70
C ALA A 32 6.73 -15.38 -1.40
N ILE A 33 6.03 -16.44 -0.97
CA ILE A 33 4.71 -16.82 -1.49
C ILE A 33 3.71 -15.67 -1.33
N ARG A 34 3.66 -15.04 -0.15
CA ARG A 34 2.76 -13.92 0.11
C ARG A 34 3.12 -12.69 -0.70
N TYR A 35 4.40 -12.34 -0.81
CA TYR A 35 4.83 -11.17 -1.57
C TYR A 35 4.43 -11.27 -3.06
N LEU A 36 4.57 -12.45 -3.66
CA LEU A 36 4.17 -12.67 -5.06
C LEU A 36 2.66 -12.48 -5.29
N GLN A 37 1.82 -12.71 -4.28
CA GLN A 37 0.37 -12.52 -4.37
C GLN A 37 -0.06 -11.05 -4.35
N VAL A 38 0.75 -10.17 -3.75
CA VAL A 38 0.42 -8.75 -3.53
C VAL A 38 1.48 -7.81 -4.11
N LYS A 39 2.26 -8.29 -5.08
CA LYS A 39 3.37 -7.55 -5.68
C LYS A 39 2.93 -6.13 -6.06
N PRO A 40 3.59 -5.08 -5.52
CA PRO A 40 3.15 -3.71 -5.72
C PRO A 40 3.36 -3.25 -7.16
N HIS A 41 2.60 -2.24 -7.59
CA HIS A 41 2.92 -1.52 -8.81
C HIS A 41 4.28 -0.83 -8.64
N TRP A 42 5.16 -1.00 -9.62
CA TRP A 42 6.60 -0.74 -9.49
C TRP A 42 6.95 0.75 -9.40
N ILE A 43 6.07 1.63 -9.87
CA ILE A 43 6.27 3.08 -9.87
C ILE A 43 4.97 3.82 -9.59
N VAL A 44 5.02 4.75 -8.65
CA VAL A 44 3.90 5.66 -8.36
C VAL A 44 4.40 7.10 -8.26
N PRO A 45 3.54 8.11 -8.35
CA PRO A 45 3.94 9.49 -8.11
C PRO A 45 4.53 9.66 -6.71
N TYR A 46 5.54 10.52 -6.56
CA TYR A 46 6.09 10.84 -5.23
C TYR A 46 5.13 11.75 -4.44
N THR A 47 4.33 11.14 -3.56
CA THR A 47 3.26 11.78 -2.80
C THR A 47 3.25 11.31 -1.34
N HIS A 48 2.43 11.95 -0.53
CA HIS A 48 2.33 11.67 0.91
C HIS A 48 1.89 10.24 1.25
N PHE A 49 1.23 9.52 0.34
CA PHE A 49 0.81 8.13 0.56
C PHE A 49 1.77 7.10 -0.04
N SER A 50 2.80 7.51 -0.78
CA SER A 50 3.63 6.57 -1.56
C SER A 50 4.39 5.57 -0.70
N ALA A 51 4.94 6.04 0.44
CA ALA A 51 5.63 5.18 1.41
C ALA A 51 4.64 4.20 2.08
N ALA A 52 3.52 4.69 2.61
CA ALA A 52 2.48 3.86 3.22
C ALA A 52 1.91 2.82 2.24
N SER A 53 1.77 3.18 0.96
CA SER A 53 1.34 2.24 -0.08
C SER A 53 2.36 1.12 -0.33
N ALA A 54 3.66 1.41 -0.25
CA ALA A 54 4.69 0.37 -0.34
C ALA A 54 4.63 -0.59 0.88
N GLU A 55 4.39 -0.05 2.07
CA GLU A 55 4.26 -0.82 3.32
C GLU A 55 3.11 -1.83 3.28
N CYS A 56 2.01 -1.57 2.56
CA CYS A 56 0.88 -2.52 2.43
C CYS A 56 1.37 -3.93 2.02
N SER A 57 2.19 -4.01 0.97
CA SER A 57 2.70 -5.28 0.47
C SER A 57 3.69 -5.95 1.45
N LEU A 58 4.47 -5.15 2.17
CA LEU A 58 5.46 -5.62 3.15
C LEU A 58 4.79 -6.17 4.41
N LEU A 59 3.74 -5.50 4.91
CA LEU A 59 2.96 -5.99 6.05
C LEU A 59 2.27 -7.31 5.72
N PHE A 60 1.71 -7.47 4.52
CA PHE A 60 1.15 -8.75 4.09
C PHE A 60 2.22 -9.84 4.00
N ARG A 61 3.34 -9.54 3.33
CA ARG A 61 4.52 -10.42 3.24
C ARG A 61 4.96 -10.90 4.61
N ASP A 62 5.03 -10.01 5.59
CA ASP A 62 5.59 -10.32 6.92
C ASP A 62 4.54 -10.89 7.89
N GLY A 63 3.25 -10.85 7.54
CA GLY A 63 2.18 -11.51 8.31
C GLY A 63 1.51 -10.60 9.32
N HIS A 64 1.67 -9.29 9.16
CA HIS A 64 1.01 -8.27 9.93
C HIS A 64 -0.37 -7.94 9.31
N PHE A 65 -1.24 -8.94 9.23
CA PHE A 65 -2.47 -8.87 8.44
C PHE A 65 -3.45 -7.78 8.88
N TYR A 66 -3.63 -7.60 10.19
CA TYR A 66 -4.49 -6.54 10.71
C TYR A 66 -3.99 -5.15 10.33
N GLY A 67 -2.69 -4.90 10.55
CA GLY A 67 -2.04 -3.66 10.15
C GLY A 67 -2.11 -3.44 8.63
N CYS A 68 -1.93 -4.52 7.86
CA CYS A 68 -2.05 -4.52 6.41
C CYS A 68 -3.44 -4.08 5.93
N ILE A 69 -4.51 -4.61 6.53
CA ILE A 69 -5.90 -4.21 6.23
C ILE A 69 -6.09 -2.72 6.49
N ALA A 70 -5.71 -2.27 7.68
CA ALA A 70 -5.90 -0.87 8.11
C ALA A 70 -5.13 0.12 7.23
N ILE A 71 -3.84 -0.17 6.92
CA ILE A 71 -3.05 0.72 6.08
C ILE A 71 -3.54 0.72 4.64
N THR A 72 -3.99 -0.43 4.10
CA THR A 72 -4.52 -0.52 2.74
C THR A 72 -5.80 0.31 2.59
N GLN A 73 -6.68 0.28 3.60
CA GLN A 73 -7.86 1.15 3.66
C GLN A 73 -7.47 2.64 3.71
N ALA A 74 -6.51 3.00 4.55
CA ALA A 74 -6.03 4.39 4.65
C ALA A 74 -5.39 4.89 3.34
N VAL A 75 -4.61 4.05 2.65
CA VAL A 75 -4.01 4.36 1.36
C VAL A 75 -5.09 4.53 0.28
N ALA A 76 -6.10 3.67 0.24
CA ALA A 76 -7.23 3.82 -0.69
C ALA A 76 -7.97 5.15 -0.47
N GLU A 77 -8.22 5.55 0.78
CA GLU A 77 -8.77 6.88 1.08
C GLU A 77 -7.86 8.01 0.61
N ALA A 78 -6.55 7.92 0.86
CA ALA A 78 -5.59 8.93 0.45
C ALA A 78 -5.52 9.07 -1.09
N LEU A 79 -5.57 7.94 -1.82
CA LEU A 79 -5.65 7.89 -3.28
C LEU A 79 -6.91 8.59 -3.78
N VAL A 80 -8.08 8.25 -3.26
CA VAL A 80 -9.35 8.88 -3.66
C VAL A 80 -9.34 10.38 -3.39
N ARG A 81 -8.81 10.81 -2.24
CA ARG A 81 -8.65 12.24 -1.92
C ARG A 81 -7.67 12.93 -2.86
N PHE A 82 -6.56 12.28 -3.21
CA PHE A 82 -5.59 12.78 -4.18
C PHE A 82 -6.22 12.98 -5.56
N LEU A 83 -6.95 11.99 -6.05
CA LEU A 83 -7.68 12.07 -7.32
C LEU A 83 -8.72 13.20 -7.29
N CYS A 84 -9.48 13.31 -6.20
CA CYS A 84 -10.48 14.37 -6.07
C CYS A 84 -9.85 15.77 -6.03
N LYS A 85 -8.76 15.95 -5.28
CA LYS A 85 -8.04 17.23 -5.23
C LYS A 85 -7.48 17.61 -6.59
N THR A 86 -6.89 16.64 -7.31
CA THR A 86 -6.29 16.90 -8.63
C THR A 86 -7.36 17.24 -9.68
N ASN A 87 -8.49 16.53 -9.70
CA ASN A 87 -9.51 16.71 -10.75
C ASN A 87 -10.58 17.75 -10.41
N PHE A 88 -10.78 18.09 -9.14
CA PHE A 88 -11.90 18.92 -8.70
C PHE A 88 -11.55 19.95 -7.63
N LYS A 89 -10.28 20.06 -7.21
CA LYS A 89 -9.76 20.94 -6.13
C LYS A 89 -10.27 20.63 -4.71
N LYS A 90 -11.33 19.82 -4.54
CA LYS A 90 -11.88 19.41 -3.24
C LYS A 90 -12.40 17.98 -3.23
N HIS A 91 -12.42 17.37 -2.05
CA HIS A 91 -13.05 16.08 -1.77
C HIS A 91 -14.21 16.25 -0.78
N ASP A 92 -15.17 15.34 -0.82
CA ASP A 92 -16.20 15.17 0.20
C ASP A 92 -15.63 14.46 1.44
N LYS A 93 -16.27 14.59 2.60
CA LYS A 93 -15.90 13.83 3.80
C LYS A 93 -16.27 12.35 3.69
N VAL A 94 -17.30 12.03 2.90
CA VAL A 94 -17.77 10.66 2.66
C VAL A 94 -16.97 10.02 1.53
N PHE A 95 -16.33 8.90 1.80
CA PHE A 95 -15.44 8.20 0.85
C PHE A 95 -16.19 7.79 -0.41
N GLU A 96 -17.34 7.14 -0.24
CA GLU A 96 -18.17 6.58 -1.31
C GLU A 96 -18.67 7.66 -2.27
N LYS A 97 -19.01 8.85 -1.75
CA LYS A 97 -19.39 10.01 -2.59
C LYS A 97 -18.25 10.46 -3.50
N ASN A 98 -17.00 10.38 -3.01
CA ASN A 98 -15.83 10.71 -3.84
C ASN A 98 -15.60 9.67 -4.92
N VAL A 99 -15.66 8.38 -4.59
CA VAL A 99 -15.50 7.27 -5.55
C VAL A 99 -16.60 7.34 -6.62
N GLU A 100 -17.86 7.52 -6.23
CA GLU A 100 -18.99 7.69 -7.15
C GLU A 100 -18.77 8.87 -8.09
N ARG A 101 -18.34 10.02 -7.55
CA ARG A 101 -18.10 11.21 -8.36
C ARG A 101 -16.95 11.02 -9.34
N LEU A 102 -15.87 10.35 -8.95
CA LEU A 102 -14.74 10.04 -9.83
C LEU A 102 -15.20 9.13 -10.99
N SER A 103 -15.99 8.09 -10.67
CA SER A 103 -16.52 7.13 -11.64
C SER A 103 -17.49 7.81 -12.62
N ARG A 104 -18.50 8.51 -12.10
CA ARG A 104 -19.52 9.21 -12.92
C ARG A 104 -18.95 10.26 -13.86
N ARG A 105 -17.80 10.85 -13.49
CA ARG A 105 -17.09 11.84 -14.31
C ARG A 105 -16.02 11.24 -15.23
N GLY A 106 -15.89 9.91 -15.25
CA GLY A 106 -14.97 9.19 -16.13
C GLY A 106 -13.49 9.29 -15.74
N PHE A 107 -13.16 9.67 -14.49
CA PHE A 107 -11.77 9.70 -14.02
C PHE A 107 -11.25 8.34 -13.57
N ILE A 108 -12.15 7.43 -13.22
CA ILE A 108 -11.87 6.03 -12.93
C ILE A 108 -12.94 5.16 -13.61
N SER A 109 -12.60 3.92 -13.97
CA SER A 109 -13.55 2.95 -14.48
C SER A 109 -14.49 2.44 -13.38
N ASN A 110 -15.62 1.84 -13.77
CA ASN A 110 -16.53 1.19 -12.81
C ASN A 110 -15.82 0.06 -12.04
N LYS A 111 -14.90 -0.65 -12.70
CA LYS A 111 -14.07 -1.69 -12.07
C LYS A 111 -13.17 -1.14 -10.96
N LEU A 112 -12.56 0.03 -11.18
CA LEU A 112 -11.80 0.70 -10.12
C LEU A 112 -12.69 1.19 -8.99
N LYS A 113 -13.88 1.71 -9.30
CA LYS A 113 -14.87 2.06 -8.27
C LYS A 113 -15.18 0.86 -7.38
N GLU A 114 -15.48 -0.29 -7.96
CA GLU A 114 -15.74 -1.53 -7.23
C GLU A 114 -14.54 -1.93 -6.37
N SER A 115 -13.32 -1.88 -6.94
CA SER A 115 -12.08 -2.19 -6.21
C SER A 115 -11.85 -1.26 -5.01
N PHE A 116 -12.12 0.05 -5.15
CA PHE A 116 -12.03 1.01 -4.05
C PHE A 116 -13.04 0.72 -2.94
N LEU A 117 -14.29 0.40 -3.30
CA LEU A 117 -15.34 0.06 -2.35
C LEU A 117 -15.03 -1.26 -1.62
N GLU A 118 -14.48 -2.24 -2.32
CA GLU A 118 -14.06 -3.53 -1.74
C GLU A 118 -12.90 -3.39 -0.76
N ILE A 119 -11.92 -2.51 -1.05
CA ILE A 119 -10.88 -2.16 -0.07
C ILE A 119 -11.54 -1.51 1.17
N TRP A 120 -12.46 -0.57 0.95
CA TRP A 120 -13.06 0.22 2.02
C TRP A 120 -14.12 -0.53 2.86
N GLU A 121 -14.64 -1.65 2.37
CA GLU A 121 -15.57 -2.51 3.11
C GLU A 121 -15.07 -2.81 4.54
N MET A 122 -15.95 -2.69 5.53
CA MET A 122 -15.67 -2.85 6.97
C MET A 122 -14.61 -1.90 7.54
N ARG A 123 -14.29 -0.78 6.88
CA ARG A 123 -13.25 0.17 7.34
C ARG A 123 -13.46 0.64 8.78
N ASN A 124 -14.68 0.92 9.20
CA ASN A 124 -14.92 1.36 10.58
C ASN A 124 -14.72 0.24 11.59
N ASP A 125 -15.01 -1.01 11.24
CA ASP A 125 -14.81 -2.15 12.15
C ASP A 125 -13.33 -2.36 12.44
N TYR A 126 -12.49 -2.37 11.40
CA TYR A 126 -11.04 -2.52 11.54
C TYR A 126 -10.36 -1.26 12.10
N HIS A 127 -10.88 -0.07 11.82
CA HIS A 127 -10.30 1.17 12.35
C HIS A 127 -10.62 1.41 13.82
N HIS A 128 -11.82 1.04 14.27
CA HIS A 128 -12.24 1.19 15.67
C HIS A 128 -11.96 -0.05 16.53
N LEU A 129 -11.39 -1.11 15.94
CA LEU A 129 -11.16 -2.39 16.62
C LEU A 129 -12.45 -2.97 17.21
N ASN A 130 -13.54 -2.94 16.43
CA ASN A 130 -14.84 -3.43 16.89
C ASN A 130 -14.73 -4.91 17.31
N PRO A 131 -15.44 -5.36 18.36
CA PRO A 131 -15.27 -6.72 18.91
C PRO A 131 -15.73 -7.84 17.98
N ASN A 132 -16.40 -7.51 16.87
CA ASN A 132 -16.90 -8.44 15.87
C ASN A 132 -15.92 -8.68 14.69
N VAL A 133 -14.76 -8.00 14.66
CA VAL A 133 -13.75 -8.26 13.63
C VAL A 133 -13.11 -9.62 13.84
N ALA A 134 -12.71 -10.27 12.74
CA ALA A 134 -11.97 -11.51 12.82
C ALA A 134 -10.65 -11.32 13.58
N THR A 135 -10.32 -12.28 14.44
CA THR A 135 -9.06 -12.31 15.20
C THR A 135 -8.21 -13.52 14.86
N ASP A 136 -8.80 -14.53 14.20
CA ASP A 136 -8.07 -15.69 13.73
C ASP A 136 -7.18 -15.32 12.53
N ARG A 137 -6.00 -15.93 12.52
CA ARG A 137 -4.95 -15.59 11.55
C ARG A 137 -5.38 -15.86 10.10
N GLN A 138 -6.07 -16.97 9.85
CA GLN A 138 -6.43 -17.38 8.49
C GLN A 138 -7.43 -16.41 7.87
N THR A 139 -8.49 -16.03 8.59
CA THR A 139 -9.47 -15.06 8.10
C THR A 139 -8.84 -13.70 7.87
N LEU A 140 -7.95 -13.26 8.77
CA LEU A 140 -7.20 -12.02 8.60
C LEU A 140 -6.27 -12.06 7.38
N GLU A 141 -5.58 -13.17 7.15
CA GLU A 141 -4.73 -13.37 5.97
C GLU A 141 -5.53 -13.29 4.68
N GLU A 142 -6.65 -14.01 4.59
CA GLU A 142 -7.51 -14.01 3.42
C GLU A 142 -8.07 -12.61 3.12
N LEU A 143 -8.52 -11.89 4.16
CA LEU A 143 -9.03 -10.54 4.00
C LEU A 143 -7.93 -9.54 3.62
N ALA A 144 -6.77 -9.62 4.26
CA ALA A 144 -5.63 -8.77 3.95
C ALA A 144 -5.17 -8.99 2.50
N ARG A 145 -5.12 -10.25 2.04
CA ARG A 145 -4.81 -10.60 0.66
C ARG A 145 -5.83 -10.01 -0.31
N LYS A 146 -7.13 -10.24 -0.04
CA LYS A 146 -8.25 -9.73 -0.86
C LYS A 146 -8.12 -8.24 -1.09
N LYS A 147 -7.93 -7.45 -0.02
CA LYS A 147 -7.83 -5.99 -0.11
C LYS A 147 -6.51 -5.53 -0.73
N THR A 148 -5.38 -6.09 -0.31
CA THR A 148 -4.06 -5.62 -0.74
C THR A 148 -3.81 -5.91 -2.22
N CYS A 149 -4.30 -7.03 -2.76
CA CYS A 149 -4.12 -7.35 -4.18
C CYS A 149 -4.90 -6.41 -5.14
N LEU A 150 -5.83 -5.61 -4.62
CA LEU A 150 -6.56 -4.60 -5.40
C LEU A 150 -5.74 -3.32 -5.57
N LEU A 151 -4.87 -3.00 -4.62
CA LEU A 151 -4.10 -1.76 -4.64
C LEU A 151 -3.15 -1.66 -5.85
N PRO A 152 -2.37 -2.71 -6.23
CA PRO A 152 -1.58 -2.67 -7.46
C PRO A 152 -2.43 -2.50 -8.72
N LYS A 153 -3.65 -3.08 -8.75
CA LYS A 153 -4.57 -2.94 -9.90
C LYS A 153 -5.00 -1.47 -10.04
N ILE A 154 -5.42 -0.86 -8.93
CA ILE A 154 -5.79 0.55 -8.85
C ILE A 154 -4.63 1.45 -9.28
N GLU A 155 -3.44 1.24 -8.70
CA GLU A 155 -2.27 2.06 -8.99
C GLU A 155 -1.79 1.89 -10.44
N SER A 156 -1.82 0.67 -10.99
CA SER A 156 -1.40 0.42 -12.37
C SER A 156 -2.30 1.08 -13.42
N GLU A 157 -3.60 1.22 -13.15
CA GLU A 157 -4.54 1.87 -14.06
C GLU A 157 -4.46 3.41 -13.93
N ILE A 158 -4.39 3.94 -12.71
CA ILE A 158 -4.31 5.39 -12.47
C ILE A 158 -2.94 5.95 -12.84
N PHE A 159 -1.88 5.27 -12.40
CA PHE A 159 -0.48 5.65 -12.56
C PHE A 159 0.21 4.74 -13.57
N HIS A 160 -0.49 4.45 -14.66
CA HIS A 160 0.05 3.68 -15.76
C HIS A 160 1.44 4.23 -16.14
N ALA A 161 2.41 3.32 -16.22
CA ALA A 161 3.77 3.63 -16.60
C ALA A 161 4.32 2.48 -17.44
N ALA A 162 4.95 2.81 -18.57
CA ALA A 162 5.52 1.85 -19.49
C ALA A 162 6.99 2.20 -19.78
N ALA A 163 7.80 1.19 -20.05
CA ALA A 163 9.14 1.38 -20.58
C ALA A 163 9.07 1.56 -22.11
N GLY A 164 9.65 2.66 -22.61
CA GLY A 164 9.86 2.92 -24.02
C GLY A 164 11.09 2.18 -24.58
N VAL A 165 11.21 2.18 -25.91
CA VAL A 165 12.25 1.45 -26.66
C VAL A 165 13.67 1.92 -26.33
N ASP A 166 13.83 3.15 -25.84
CA ASP A 166 15.11 3.78 -25.47
C ASP A 166 15.37 3.78 -23.94
N GLY A 167 14.61 3.00 -23.17
CA GLY A 167 14.71 2.96 -21.71
C GLY A 167 14.04 4.14 -21.01
N LYS A 168 13.39 5.06 -21.74
CA LYS A 168 12.58 6.12 -21.12
C LYS A 168 11.32 5.55 -20.51
N ILE A 169 10.88 6.13 -19.40
CA ILE A 169 9.59 5.79 -18.79
C ILE A 169 8.52 6.73 -19.35
N ILE A 170 7.48 6.16 -19.93
CA ILE A 170 6.29 6.87 -20.41
C ILE A 170 5.26 6.82 -19.30
N LEU A 171 4.96 8.00 -18.73
CA LEU A 171 3.98 8.16 -17.65
C LEU A 171 2.60 8.49 -18.24
N GLY A 172 1.61 7.66 -17.94
CA GLY A 172 0.21 7.90 -18.29
C GLY A 172 -0.41 8.99 -17.41
N GLN A 173 -1.38 9.74 -17.93
CA GLN A 173 -2.09 10.81 -17.21
C GLN A 173 -1.14 11.83 -16.53
N PRO A 174 -0.42 12.68 -17.29
CA PRO A 174 0.61 13.60 -16.76
C PRO A 174 0.20 14.44 -15.54
N LYS A 175 -1.09 14.80 -15.42
CA LYS A 175 -1.65 15.56 -14.30
C LYS A 175 -1.45 14.92 -12.92
N TYR A 176 -1.24 13.61 -12.84
CA TYR A 176 -1.01 12.91 -11.56
C TYR A 176 0.47 12.85 -11.17
N TRP A 177 1.36 13.30 -12.04
CA TRP A 177 2.79 13.30 -11.82
C TRP A 177 3.27 14.73 -11.58
N LYS A 178 4.14 14.90 -10.57
CA LYS A 178 4.84 16.18 -10.39
C LYS A 178 5.98 16.26 -11.40
N ALA A 179 5.65 16.66 -12.62
CA ALA A 179 6.59 16.84 -13.72
C ALA A 179 7.12 18.28 -13.79
N ASN A 180 8.39 18.42 -14.14
CA ASN A 180 9.04 19.67 -14.52
C ASN A 180 9.87 19.40 -15.79
N GLY A 181 9.35 19.84 -16.94
CA GLY A 181 9.89 19.45 -18.25
C GLY A 181 9.91 17.93 -18.43
N ASN A 182 11.08 17.37 -18.74
CA ASN A 182 11.29 15.94 -18.96
C ASN A 182 11.57 15.13 -17.67
N GLN A 183 11.48 15.76 -16.50
CA GLN A 183 11.72 15.11 -15.21
C GLN A 183 10.42 15.00 -14.42
N ALA A 184 10.21 13.88 -13.74
CA ALA A 184 9.09 13.69 -12.82
C ALA A 184 9.58 13.12 -11.49
N LYS A 185 9.02 13.61 -10.37
CA LYS A 185 9.28 13.01 -9.05
C LYS A 185 8.42 11.77 -8.87
N VAL A 186 9.07 10.63 -8.70
CA VAL A 186 8.44 9.31 -8.59
C VAL A 186 8.90 8.60 -7.31
N PHE A 187 8.11 7.64 -6.86
CA PHE A 187 8.48 6.69 -5.83
C PHE A 187 8.66 5.33 -6.51
N LEU A 188 9.90 4.84 -6.54
CA LEU A 188 10.24 3.55 -7.12
C LEU A 188 10.15 2.47 -6.05
N ARG A 189 9.47 1.37 -6.37
CA ARG A 189 9.41 0.18 -5.53
C ARG A 189 10.26 -0.90 -6.18
N LEU A 190 11.47 -1.04 -5.69
CA LEU A 190 12.37 -2.10 -6.13
C LEU A 190 11.83 -3.42 -5.58
N ASN A 191 11.86 -4.47 -6.40
CA ASN A 191 11.47 -5.80 -5.94
C ASN A 191 12.45 -6.23 -4.83
N THR A 192 11.94 -6.42 -3.62
CA THR A 192 12.65 -7.08 -2.50
C THR A 192 11.98 -8.40 -2.20
#